data_AF-A0A936VEL8-F1
#
_entry.id   AF-A0A936VEL8-F1
#
_cell.length_a   1.000
_cell.length_b   1.000
_cell.length_c   1.000
_cell.angle_alpha   90.00
_cell.angle_beta   90.00
_cell.angle_gamma   90.00
#
_symmetry.space_group_name_H-M   'P 1'
#
loop_
_entity.id
_entity.type
_entity.pdbx_description
1 polymer ?
#
loop_
_entity_poly.entity_id
_entity_poly.type
_entity_poly.pdbx_seq_one_letter_code
_entity_poly.pdbx_strand_id
1 'polypeptide(L)'
;MFFRFLASQCAGCPLWGQCRDPEASPKGHRNVYISDYHRYLQAGSAFNQTPTGRALLAGRWQVEPTIAFLVRYQGCRRARRVGQAAAQCQLFQACALRNLLLWLSRVRRGLAPRPPT
;
A
#
# COMPACT_ATOMS: atom_id res chain seq x y z
N MET A 1 13.07 -0.29 13.09
CA MET A 1 13.77 0.13 14.34
C MET A 1 12.81 0.12 15.54
N PHE A 2 13.26 -0.39 16.69
CA PHE A 2 12.45 -0.49 17.91
C PHE A 2 13.04 0.39 19.03
N PHE A 3 12.20 1.18 19.68
CA PHE A 3 12.57 2.06 20.78
C PHE A 3 11.73 1.73 22.01
N ARG A 4 12.38 1.66 23.16
CA ARG A 4 11.74 1.45 24.46
C ARG A 4 12.01 2.64 25.36
N PHE A 5 10.93 3.25 25.86
CA PHE A 5 10.97 4.34 26.83
C PHE A 5 10.46 3.84 28.18
N LEU A 6 11.26 4.02 29.21
CA LEU A 6 10.90 3.68 30.58
C LEU A 6 9.85 4.66 31.13
N ALA A 7 9.11 4.23 32.16
CA ALA A 7 8.11 5.08 32.80
C ALA A 7 8.71 6.41 33.31
N SER A 8 9.92 6.36 33.87
CA SER A 8 10.66 7.54 34.34
C SER A 8 11.02 8.50 33.22
N GLN A 9 11.25 8.01 31.99
CA GLN A 9 11.54 8.86 30.83
C GLN A 9 10.27 9.51 30.27
N CYS A 10 9.12 8.86 30.44
CA CYS A 10 7.84 9.42 30.04
C CYS A 10 7.24 10.36 31.11
N ALA A 11 7.60 10.17 32.39
CA ALA A 11 7.14 11.01 33.49
C ALA A 11 7.63 12.46 33.31
N GLY A 12 6.71 13.38 33.06
CA GLY A 12 7.02 14.79 32.78
C GLY A 12 7.34 15.11 31.32
N CYS A 13 7.15 14.17 30.39
CA CYS A 13 7.32 14.44 28.96
C CYS A 13 6.25 15.45 28.47
N PRO A 14 6.64 16.57 27.82
CA PRO A 14 5.68 17.56 27.33
C PRO A 14 4.76 17.00 26.22
N LEU A 15 5.15 15.89 25.58
CA LEU A 15 4.39 15.22 24.54
C LEU A 15 3.50 14.09 25.08
N TRP A 16 3.32 13.95 26.41
CA TRP A 16 2.55 12.85 27.00
C TRP A 16 1.17 12.68 26.36
N GLY A 17 0.39 13.77 26.26
CA GLY A 17 -0.95 13.75 25.70
C GLY A 17 -1.02 13.47 24.19
N GLN A 18 0.09 13.59 23.47
CA GLN A 18 0.18 13.22 22.04
C GLN A 18 0.69 11.78 21.85
N CYS A 19 1.53 11.31 22.78
CA CYS A 19 2.25 10.04 22.66
C CYS A 19 1.49 8.87 23.29
N ARG A 20 0.74 9.12 24.38
CA ARG A 20 0.06 8.09 25.17
C ARG A 20 -1.43 8.35 25.23
N ASP A 21 -2.16 7.26 25.40
CA ASP A 21 -3.59 7.28 25.66
C ASP A 21 -3.87 8.02 26.99
N PRO A 22 -4.94 8.84 27.11
CA PRO A 22 -5.31 9.48 28.37
C PRO A 22 -5.45 8.53 29.56
N GLU A 23 -5.85 7.27 29.31
CA GLU A 23 -6.00 6.24 30.36
C GLU A 23 -4.71 5.43 30.60
N ALA A 24 -3.62 5.75 29.93
CA ALA A 24 -2.37 5.01 30.05
C ALA A 24 -1.76 5.13 31.45
N SER A 25 -1.36 3.98 32.02
CA SER A 25 -0.69 3.94 33.33
C SER A 25 0.57 4.83 33.35
N PRO A 26 0.69 5.77 34.31
CA PRO A 26 1.89 6.59 34.50
C PRO A 26 3.16 5.78 34.75
N LYS A 27 3.00 4.56 35.27
CA LYS A 27 4.09 3.63 35.60
C LYS A 27 4.43 2.67 34.45
N GLY A 28 3.72 2.75 33.32
CA GLY A 28 3.92 1.89 32.17
C GLY A 28 5.09 2.34 31.29
N HIS A 29 5.88 1.39 30.78
CA HIS A 29 6.85 1.66 29.71
C HIS A 29 6.13 1.85 28.37
N ARG A 30 6.76 2.54 27.41
CA ARG A 30 6.23 2.73 26.04
C ARG A 30 7.19 2.10 25.04
N ASN A 31 6.64 1.31 24.14
CA ASN A 31 7.38 0.79 22.99
C ASN A 31 6.91 1.51 21.72
N VAL A 32 7.87 1.96 20.92
CA VAL A 32 7.62 2.61 19.62
C VAL A 32 8.37 1.83 18.56
N TYR A 33 7.65 1.43 17.53
CA TYR A 33 8.22 0.75 16.38
C TYR A 33 8.14 1.66 15.16
N ILE A 34 9.30 1.93 14.56
CA ILE A 34 9.41 2.64 13.29
C ILE A 34 9.76 1.59 12.23
N SER A 35 8.78 1.29 11.37
CA SER A 35 8.99 0.40 10.21
C SER A 35 10.02 0.99 9.26
N ASP A 36 10.76 0.14 8.55
CA ASP A 36 11.67 0.57 7.48
C ASP A 36 10.92 1.33 6.37
N TYR A 37 9.61 1.09 6.27
CA TYR A 37 8.73 1.78 5.32
C TYR A 37 8.15 3.12 5.83
N HIS A 38 8.47 3.54 7.07
CA HIS A 38 7.83 4.70 7.70
C HIS A 38 7.99 5.99 6.89
N ARG A 39 9.18 6.22 6.31
CA ARG A 39 9.43 7.39 5.45
C ARG A 39 8.54 7.41 4.20
N TYR A 40 8.35 6.26 3.56
CA TYR A 40 7.48 6.16 2.40
C TYR A 40 6.01 6.41 2.75
N LEU A 41 5.56 5.92 3.92
CA LEU A 41 4.21 6.17 4.41
C LEU A 41 3.98 7.64 4.73
N GLN A 42 4.94 8.32 5.38
CA GLN A 42 4.86 9.76 5.61
C GLN A 42 4.81 10.55 4.31
N ALA A 43 5.71 10.25 3.35
CA ALA A 43 5.73 10.93 2.05
C ALA A 43 4.41 10.73 1.30
N GLY A 44 3.87 9.50 1.30
CA GLY A 44 2.56 9.20 0.71
C GLY A 44 1.42 9.95 1.40
N SER A 45 1.43 10.02 2.74
CA SER A 45 0.44 10.77 3.52
C SER A 45 0.46 12.26 3.18
N ALA A 46 1.66 12.86 3.16
CA ALA A 46 1.83 14.28 2.82
C ALA A 46 1.35 14.56 1.38
N PHE A 47 1.71 13.72 0.41
CA PHE A 47 1.24 13.83 -0.96
C PHE A 47 -0.28 13.72 -1.06
N ASN A 48 -0.87 12.75 -0.36
CA ASN A 48 -2.32 12.52 -0.37
C ASN A 48 -3.13 13.69 0.20
N GLN A 49 -2.53 14.57 1.00
CA GLN A 49 -3.17 15.79 1.51
C GLN A 49 -3.16 16.95 0.50
N THR A 50 -2.30 16.90 -0.52
CA THR A 50 -2.26 17.91 -1.58
C THR A 50 -3.54 17.88 -2.43
N PRO A 51 -3.90 18.98 -3.13
CA PRO A 51 -5.05 18.98 -4.03
C PRO A 51 -4.96 17.89 -5.11
N THR A 52 -3.77 17.71 -5.70
CA THR A 52 -3.50 16.66 -6.71
C THR A 52 -3.68 15.27 -6.12
N GLY A 53 -3.12 15.01 -4.94
CA GLY A 53 -3.26 13.72 -4.25
C GLY A 53 -4.72 13.39 -3.92
N ARG A 54 -5.49 14.37 -3.43
CA ARG A 54 -6.93 14.21 -3.16
C ARG A 54 -7.72 13.89 -4.43
N ALA A 55 -7.43 14.57 -5.54
CA ALA A 55 -8.07 14.28 -6.82
C ALA A 55 -7.77 12.86 -7.31
N LEU A 56 -6.52 12.39 -7.19
CA LEU A 56 -6.12 11.02 -7.54
C LEU A 56 -6.79 9.98 -6.64
N LEU A 57 -6.89 10.25 -5.33
CA LEU A 57 -7.58 9.36 -4.39
C LEU A 57 -9.07 9.22 -4.70
N ALA A 58 -9.73 10.27 -5.19
CA ALA A 58 -11.12 10.18 -5.64
C ALA A 58 -11.29 9.20 -6.82
N GLY A 59 -10.28 9.04 -7.67
CA GLY A 59 -10.25 8.09 -8.78
C GLY A 59 -9.82 6.67 -8.41
N ARG A 60 -9.46 6.40 -7.14
CA ARG A 60 -8.86 5.13 -6.69
C ARG A 60 -9.70 3.90 -7.04
N TRP A 61 -11.03 4.03 -7.02
CA TRP A 61 -11.95 2.94 -7.34
C TRP A 61 -11.72 2.34 -8.74
N GLN A 62 -11.12 3.07 -9.67
CA GLN A 62 -10.83 2.59 -11.02
C GLN A 62 -9.71 1.54 -11.04
N VAL A 63 -8.74 1.64 -10.12
CA VAL A 63 -7.57 0.75 -10.07
C VAL A 63 -7.75 -0.43 -9.10
N GLU A 64 -8.63 -0.31 -8.12
CA GLU A 64 -8.86 -1.35 -7.10
C GLU A 64 -9.30 -2.70 -7.69
N PRO A 65 -10.20 -2.77 -8.68
CA PRO A 65 -10.54 -4.05 -9.33
C PRO A 65 -9.36 -4.69 -10.06
N THR A 66 -8.42 -3.88 -10.55
CA THR A 66 -7.18 -4.37 -11.17
C THR A 66 -6.25 -4.96 -10.12
N ILE A 67 -6.00 -4.23 -9.03
CA ILE A 67 -5.18 -4.70 -7.91
C ILE A 67 -5.78 -5.98 -7.29
N ALA A 68 -7.09 -5.99 -7.05
CA ALA A 68 -7.80 -7.13 -6.48
C ALA A 68 -7.63 -8.39 -7.34
N PHE A 69 -7.72 -8.26 -8.66
CA PHE A 69 -7.51 -9.40 -9.57
C PHE A 69 -6.08 -9.93 -9.53
N LEU A 70 -5.09 -9.03 -9.62
CA LEU A 70 -3.67 -9.42 -9.59
C LEU A 70 -3.33 -10.15 -8.28
N VAL A 71 -3.89 -9.68 -7.17
CA VAL A 71 -3.70 -10.28 -5.85
C VAL A 71 -4.43 -11.61 -5.71
N ARG A 72 -5.72 -11.67 -6.03
CA ARG A 72 -6.59 -12.82 -5.73
C ARG A 72 -6.40 -13.98 -6.72
N TYR A 73 -6.23 -13.66 -8.01
CA TYR A 73 -6.23 -14.67 -9.08
C TYR A 73 -4.85 -14.91 -9.67
N GLN A 74 -3.92 -13.94 -9.61
CA GLN A 74 -2.56 -14.10 -10.13
C GLN A 74 -1.51 -14.32 -9.01
N GLY A 75 -1.91 -14.25 -7.75
CA GLY A 75 -1.03 -14.54 -6.61
C GLY A 75 0.08 -13.52 -6.41
N CYS A 76 -0.08 -12.28 -6.90
CA CYS A 76 0.97 -11.24 -6.84
C CYS A 76 1.38 -10.79 -5.42
N ARG A 77 0.76 -11.32 -4.35
CA ARG A 77 1.22 -11.12 -2.97
C ARG A 77 2.52 -11.85 -2.64
N ARG A 78 2.88 -12.88 -3.42
CA ARG A 78 4.05 -13.71 -3.17
C ARG A 78 4.89 -13.79 -4.44
N ALA A 79 6.13 -13.34 -4.34
CA ALA A 79 7.12 -13.59 -5.37
C ALA A 79 7.48 -15.08 -5.36
N ARG A 80 7.46 -15.73 -6.52
CA ARG A 80 7.83 -17.15 -6.67
C ARG A 80 9.34 -17.36 -6.74
N ARG A 81 10.09 -16.29 -6.97
CA ARG A 81 11.54 -16.27 -7.14
C ARG A 81 12.13 -15.16 -6.28
N VAL A 82 13.37 -15.35 -5.84
CA VAL A 82 14.13 -14.36 -5.09
C VAL A 82 14.63 -13.27 -6.04
N GLY A 83 14.62 -12.02 -5.58
CA GLY A 83 15.12 -10.87 -6.33
C GLY A 83 14.01 -10.01 -6.95
N GLN A 84 14.21 -8.69 -6.90
CA GLN A 84 13.24 -7.71 -7.36
C GLN A 84 12.95 -7.83 -8.87
N ALA A 85 13.98 -8.07 -9.69
CA ALA A 85 13.82 -8.24 -11.13
C ALA A 85 12.93 -9.44 -11.49
N ALA A 86 13.10 -10.57 -10.81
CA ALA A 86 12.29 -11.76 -11.03
C ALA A 86 10.83 -11.54 -10.57
N ALA A 87 10.63 -10.89 -9.42
CA ALA A 87 9.31 -10.51 -8.93
C ALA A 87 8.60 -9.52 -9.88
N GLN A 88 9.34 -8.58 -10.47
CA GLN A 88 8.83 -7.64 -11.45
C GLN A 88 8.41 -8.34 -12.75
N CYS A 89 9.21 -9.29 -13.23
CA CYS A 89 8.85 -10.09 -14.40
C CYS A 89 7.55 -10.88 -14.16
N GLN A 90 7.39 -11.50 -12.98
CA GLN A 90 6.15 -12.17 -12.58
C GLN A 90 4.95 -11.20 -12.58
N LEU A 91 5.12 -9.99 -12.04
CA LEU A 91 4.07 -8.97 -12.03
C LEU A 91 3.69 -8.55 -13.45
N PHE A 92 4.66 -8.33 -14.34
CA PHE A 92 4.39 -7.94 -15.72
C PHE A 92 3.63 -9.02 -16.50
N GLN A 93 3.96 -10.30 -16.31
CA GLN A 93 3.20 -11.40 -16.89
C GLN A 93 1.74 -11.40 -16.41
N ALA A 94 1.51 -11.20 -15.10
CA ALA A 94 0.16 -11.12 -14.54
C ALA A 94 -0.64 -9.92 -15.09
N CYS A 95 0.01 -8.76 -15.25
CA CYS A 95 -0.59 -7.57 -15.85
C CYS A 95 -0.92 -7.79 -17.34
N ALA A 96 -0.02 -8.41 -18.11
CA ALA A 96 -0.25 -8.74 -19.50
C ALA A 96 -1.48 -9.65 -19.67
N LEU A 97 -1.61 -10.68 -18.83
CA LEU A 97 -2.78 -11.56 -18.83
C LEU A 97 -4.06 -10.81 -18.49
N ARG A 98 -4.06 -9.92 -17.48
CA ARG A 98 -5.23 -9.09 -17.15
C ARG A 98 -5.64 -8.21 -18.33
N ASN A 99 -4.69 -7.56 -18.99
CA ASN A 99 -4.96 -6.70 -20.14
C ASN A 99 -5.54 -7.51 -21.30
N LEU A 100 -4.99 -8.70 -21.57
CA LEU A 100 -5.52 -9.61 -22.58
C LEU A 100 -6.97 -10.01 -22.29
N LEU A 101 -7.28 -10.41 -21.06
CA LEU A 101 -8.65 -10.78 -20.67
C LEU A 101 -9.65 -9.62 -20.78
N LEU A 102 -9.23 -8.42 -20.39
CA LEU A 102 -10.04 -7.21 -20.57
C LEU A 102 -10.29 -6.92 -22.05
N TRP A 103 -9.26 -7.00 -22.88
CA TRP A 103 -9.38 -6.79 -24.32
C TRP A 103 -10.32 -7.82 -24.95
N LEU A 104 -10.15 -9.12 -24.66
CA LEU A 104 -11.05 -10.18 -25.13
C LEU A 104 -12.50 -9.94 -24.70
N SER A 105 -12.73 -9.50 -23.46
CA SER A 105 -14.08 -9.12 -23.00
C SER A 105 -14.64 -7.94 -23.77
N ARG A 106 -13.83 -6.95 -24.14
CA ARG A 106 -14.27 -5.80 -24.93
C ARG A 106 -14.58 -6.18 -26.37
N VAL A 107 -13.75 -7.02 -26.99
CA VAL A 107 -13.99 -7.57 -28.34
C VAL A 107 -15.30 -8.35 -28.38
N ARG A 108 -15.58 -9.19 -27.37
CA ARG A 108 -16.86 -9.92 -27.27
C ARG A 108 -18.08 -9.00 -27.17
N ARG A 109 -17.92 -7.81 -26.58
CA ARG A 109 -18.97 -6.78 -26.45
C ARG A 109 -19.01 -5.80 -27.64
N GLY A 110 -18.16 -5.96 -28.65
CA GLY A 110 -18.04 -5.02 -29.77
C GLY A 110 -17.41 -3.67 -29.42
N LEU A 111 -16.73 -3.55 -28.27
CA LEU A 111 -16.15 -2.30 -27.75
C LEU A 111 -14.64 -2.14 -28.04
N ALA A 112 -14.05 -3.07 -28.80
CA ALA A 112 -12.65 -3.03 -29.18
C ALA A 112 -12.47 -3.62 -30.59
N PRO A 113 -11.51 -3.09 -31.39
CA PRO A 113 -11.24 -3.60 -32.72
C PRO A 113 -10.70 -5.03 -32.65
N ARG A 114 -11.10 -5.84 -33.63
CA ARG A 114 -10.45 -7.14 -33.88
C ARG A 114 -9.15 -6.90 -34.62
N PRO A 115 -8.08 -7.68 -34.33
CA PRO A 115 -6.88 -7.61 -35.14
C PRO A 115 -7.22 -8.04 -36.58
N PRO A 116 -6.56 -7.45 -37.59
CA PRO A 116 -6.70 -7.93 -38.97
C PRO A 116 -6.24 -9.39 -39.04
N THR A 117 -6.99 -10.19 -39.81
CA THR A 117 -6.68 -11.59 -40.12
C THR A 117 -5.55 -11.71 -41.12
#